data_AF-A0A3P6EPL2-F1
#
_entry.id   AF-A0A3P6EPL2-F1
#
_cell.length_a   1.000
_cell.length_b   1.000
_cell.length_c   1.000
_cell.angle_alpha   90.00
_cell.angle_beta   90.00
_cell.angle_gamma   90.00
#
_symmetry.space_group_name_H-M   'P 1'
#
loop_
_entity.id
_entity.type
_entity.pdbx_description
1 polymer ?
#
loop_
_entity_poly.entity_id
_entity_poly.type
_entity_poly.pdbx_seq_one_letter_code
_entity_poly.pdbx_strand_id
1 'polypeptide(L)' 'MCTVLNDQGILKFGQARRDKVKRVSLRVDESDITFSLQGIRFFRNCLL' A
#
# COMPACT_ATOMS: atom_id res chain seq x y z
N MET A 1 2.95 2.28 -10.49
CA MET A 1 3.18 1.57 -9.21
C MET A 1 1.88 1.23 -8.50
N CYS A 2 1.03 2.19 -8.13
CA CYS A 2 -0.22 1.89 -7.39
C CYS A 2 -1.18 0.94 -8.14
N THR A 3 -1.26 1.01 -9.47
CA THR A 3 -2.08 0.10 -10.27
C THR A 3 -1.64 -1.36 -10.10
N VAL A 4 -0.34 -1.62 -10.15
CA VAL A 4 0.22 -2.96 -9.93
C VAL A 4 -0.09 -3.47 -8.52
N LEU A 5 0.04 -2.61 -7.51
CA LEU A 5 -0.29 -2.97 -6.12
C LEU A 5 -1.79 -3.24 -5.93
N ASN A 6 -2.67 -2.59 -6.71
CA ASN A 6 -4.09 -2.88 -6.74
C ASN A 6 -4.38 -4.23 -7.41
N ASP A 7 -3.69 -4.54 -8.51
CA ASP A 7 -3.85 -5.81 -9.22
C ASP A 7 -3.29 -7.00 -8.42
N GLN A 8 -2.26 -6.76 -7.60
CA GLN A 8 -1.73 -7.72 -6.62
C GLN A 8 -2.62 -7.84 -5.36
N GLY A 9 -3.69 -7.06 -5.26
CA GLY A 9 -4.63 -7.11 -4.15
C GLY A 9 -4.13 -6.44 -2.85
N ILE A 10 -3.01 -5.73 -2.89
CA ILE A 10 -2.42 -5.02 -1.73
C ILE A 10 -3.17 -3.71 -1.46
N LEU A 11 -3.53 -3.00 -2.53
CA LEU A 11 -4.26 -1.73 -2.48
C LEU A 11 -5.66 -1.87 -3.08
N LYS A 12 -6.56 -0.97 -2.70
CA LYS A 12 -7.86 -0.78 -3.32
C LYS A 12 -8.02 0.69 -3.69
N PHE A 13 -8.43 0.94 -4.92
CA PHE A 13 -8.88 2.28 -5.33
C PHE A 13 -10.35 2.47 -5.01
N GLY A 14 -10.66 3.53 -4.28
CA GLY A 14 -12.01 4.05 -4.15
C GLY A 14 -12.48 4.74 -5.44
N GLN A 15 -13.79 4.76 -5.66
CA GLN A 15 -14.40 5.50 -6.77
C GLN A 15 -14.10 7.00 -6.60
N ALA A 16 -13.51 7.61 -7.62
CA ALA A 16 -13.24 9.04 -7.66
C ALA A 16 -13.99 9.68 -8.83
N ARG A 17 -14.56 10.87 -8.55
CA ARG A 17 -15.31 11.66 -9.55
C ARG A 17 -14.41 12.41 -10.54
N ARG A 18 -13.11 12.53 -10.25
CA ARG A 18 -12.07 13.11 -11.10
C ARG A 18 -10.77 12.33 -10.92
N ASP A 19 -10.10 11.99 -12.02
CA ASP A 19 -8.88 11.15 -12.02
C ASP A 19 -7.70 11.72 -11.23
N LYS A 20 -7.73 13.01 -10.85
CA LYS A 20 -6.64 13.65 -10.09
C LYS A 20 -6.53 13.23 -8.64
N VAL A 21 -7.60 12.77 -7.98
CA VAL A 21 -7.54 12.33 -6.57
C VAL A 21 -8.37 11.07 -6.40
N LYS A 22 -7.71 9.91 -6.32
CA LYS A 22 -8.32 8.62 -5.98
C LYS A 22 -8.01 8.29 -4.54
N ARG A 23 -9.05 7.92 -3.78
CA ARG A 23 -8.89 7.43 -2.41
C ARG A 23 -8.23 6.06 -2.47
N VAL A 24 -7.12 5.88 -1.77
CA VAL A 24 -6.40 4.60 -1.71
C VAL A 24 -6.63 4.01 -0.32
N SER A 25 -6.98 2.73 -0.28
CA SER A 25 -7.14 1.97 0.96
C SER A 25 -6.27 0.73 0.91
N LEU A 26 -5.64 0.40 2.02
CA LEU A 26 -4.93 -0.86 2.20
C LEU A 26 -5.93 -2.01 2.25
N ARG A 27 -5.61 -3.16 1.64
CA ARG A 27 -6.40 -4.40 1.77
C ARG A 27 -5.69 -5.46 2.61
N VAL A 28 -4.38 -5.34 2.75
CA VAL A 28 -3.55 -6.19 3.61
C VAL A 28 -3.48 -5.57 5.00
N ASP A 29 -3.14 -6.39 5.99
CA ASP A 29 -2.93 -5.90 7.34
C ASP A 29 -1.60 -5.13 7.45
N GLU A 30 -1.54 -4.20 8.40
CA GLU A 30 -0.31 -3.44 8.67
C GLU A 30 0.83 -4.37 9.13
N SER A 31 0.50 -5.42 9.88
CA SER A 31 1.47 -6.43 10.33
C SER A 31 2.10 -7.19 9.16
N ASP A 32 1.33 -7.50 8.11
CA ASP A 32 1.85 -8.16 6.90
C ASP A 32 2.84 -7.26 6.15
N ILE A 33 2.54 -5.95 6.08
CA ILE A 33 3.44 -4.97 5.46
C ILE A 33 4.72 -4.84 6.28
N THR A 34 4.57 -4.69 7.60
CA THR A 34 5.70 -4.55 8.51
C THR A 34 6.60 -5.77 8.44
N PHE A 35 6.04 -6.97 8.50
CA PHE A 35 6.76 -8.22 8.36
C PHE A 35 7.51 -8.31 7.03
N SER A 36 6.85 -7.97 5.91
CA SER A 36 7.45 -8.02 4.57
C SER A 36 8.61 -7.02 4.40
N LEU A 37 8.54 -5.87 5.07
CA LEU A 37 9.53 -4.80 4.97
C LEU A 37 10.60 -4.84 6.06
N GLN A 38 10.41 -5.62 7.14
CA GLN A 38 11.32 -5.70 8.30
C GLN A 38 12.75 -6.13 7.90
N GLY A 39 12.89 -6.97 6.88
CA GLY A 39 14.19 -7.42 6.36
C GLY A 39 14.94 -6.36 5.53
N ILE A 40 14.28 -5.27 5.15
CA ILE A 40 14.83 -4.24 4.27
C ILE A 40 15.35 -3.08 5.11
N ARG A 41 16.68 -2.95 5.21
CA ARG A 41 17.35 -1.87 5.97
C ARG A 41 16.87 -0.46 5.62
N PHE A 42 16.45 -0.25 4.37
CA PHE A 42 15.93 1.04 3.92
C PHE A 42 14.66 1.47 4.67
N PHE A 43 13.75 0.54 4.98
CA PHE A 43 12.46 0.85 5.60
C PHE A 43 12.49 0.80 7.14
N ARG A 44 13.64 0.52 7.76
CA ARG A 44 13.75 0.34 9.21
C ARG A 44 13.21 1.53 10.02
N ASN A 45 13.40 2.76 9.52
CA ASN A 45 12.92 3.97 10.18
C ASN A 45 11.44 4.28 9.87
N CYS A 46 10.86 3.65 8.85
CA CYS A 46 9.46 3.81 8.47
C CYS A 46 8.53 2.83 9.20
N LEU A 47 9.10 1.81 9.85
CA LEU A 47 8.38 0.75 10.58
C LEU A 47 8.50 0.91 12.11
N LEU A 48 8.91 2.10 12.58
CA LEU A 48 9.09 2.43 14.01
C LEU A 48 7.78 2.84 14.69
#